data_AF-A0A2E9QBS4-F1
#
_entry.id   AF-A0A2E9QBS4-F1
#
_cell.length_a   1.000
_cell.length_b   1.000
_cell.length_c   1.000
_cell.angle_alpha   90.00
_cell.angle_beta   90.00
_cell.angle_gamma   90.00
#
_symmetry.space_group_name_H-M   'P 1'
#
loop_
_entity.id
_entity.type
_entity.pdbx_description
1 polymer ?
#
loop_
_entity_poly.entity_id
_entity_poly.type
_entity_poly.pdbx_seq_one_letter_code
_entity_poly.pdbx_strand_id
1 'polypeptide(L)' 'MSQSNEKEIRRINWNGAELRIQEVTGRGWEGILYRRLDGAGYLLAFLEWRNGGYLERFRPISGEELDTWMQDS' A
#
# COMPACT_ATOMS: atom_id res chain seq x y z
N MET A 1 -5.20 -23.41 11.01
CA MET A 1 -3.81 -23.18 10.56
C MET A 1 -3.77 -21.81 9.90
N SER A 2 -3.34 -20.78 10.61
CA SER A 2 -3.27 -19.43 10.06
C SER A 2 -1.97 -19.33 9.27
N GLN A 3 -2.05 -19.47 7.95
CA GLN A 3 -0.96 -19.03 7.08
C GLN A 3 -0.82 -17.53 7.31
N SER A 4 0.23 -17.13 8.02
CA SER A 4 0.69 -15.76 8.03
C SER A 4 1.03 -15.43 6.58
N ASN A 5 0.10 -14.76 5.88
CA ASN A 5 0.38 -14.10 4.62
C ASN A 5 1.48 -13.07 4.91
N GLU A 6 2.74 -13.46 4.81
CA GLU A 6 3.87 -12.55 4.82
C GLU A 6 3.76 -11.72 3.54
N LYS A 7 2.97 -10.64 3.62
CA LYS A 7 2.85 -9.63 2.58
C LYS A 7 4.27 -9.17 2.24
N GLU A 8 4.71 -9.41 1.01
CA GLU A 8 6.09 -9.16 0.60
C GLU A 8 6.42 -7.66 0.76
N ILE A 9 7.36 -7.36 1.65
CA ILE A 9 7.86 -6.00 1.85
C ILE A 9 9.14 -5.85 1.05
N ARG A 10 9.10 -5.05 -0.02
CA ARG A 10 10.26 -4.77 -0.87
C ARG A 10 10.85 -3.41 -0.54
N ARG A 11 12.17 -3.29 -0.66
CA ARG A 11 12.88 -2.01 -0.55
C ARG A 11 13.58 -1.70 -1.87
N ILE A 12 13.38 -0.50 -2.38
CA ILE A 12 14.03 -0.03 -3.61
C ILE A 12 14.69 1.32 -3.38
N ASN A 13 15.74 1.63 -4.14
CA ASN A 13 16.25 2.99 -4.26
C ASN A 13 15.66 3.61 -5.53
N TRP A 14 14.95 4.72 -5.40
CA TRP A 14 14.38 5.45 -6.51
C TRP A 14 14.74 6.93 -6.41
N ASN A 15 15.45 7.45 -7.42
CA ASN A 15 15.92 8.83 -7.46
C ASN A 15 16.66 9.28 -6.18
N GLY A 16 17.47 8.40 -5.59
CA GLY A 16 18.23 8.70 -4.37
C GLY A 16 17.43 8.59 -3.07
N ALA A 17 16.14 8.24 -3.13
CA ALA A 17 15.30 7.96 -1.96
C ALA A 17 15.11 6.45 -1.78
N GLU A 18 15.20 5.97 -0.54
CA GLU A 18 14.84 4.59 -0.21
C GLU A 18 13.32 4.49 0.00
N LEU A 19 12.67 3.64 -0.80
CA LEU A 19 11.25 3.38 -0.75
C LEU A 19 11.00 1.97 -0.24
N ARG A 20 10.07 1.84 0.69
CA ARG A 20 9.43 0.57 1.06
C ARG A 20 8.14 0.42 0.28
N ILE A 21 7.98 -0.72 -0.38
CA ILE A 21 6.79 -1.11 -1.13
C ILE A 21 6.13 -2.28 -0.41
N GLN A 22 4.82 -2.21 -0.21
CA GLN A 22 4.06 -3.26 0.46
C GLN A 22 2.69 -3.43 -0.20
N GLU A 23 2.32 -4.67 -0.48
CA GLU A 23 0.96 -4.99 -0.93
C GLU A 23 -0.01 -4.98 0.26
N VAL A 24 -1.18 -4.39 0.06
CA VAL A 24 -2.25 -4.29 1.06
C VAL A 24 -3.58 -4.70 0.48
N THR A 25 -4.43 -5.21 1.36
CA THR A 25 -5.76 -5.68 1.04
C THR A 25 -6.68 -5.19 2.14
N GLY A 26 -7.81 -4.57 1.75
CA GLY A 26 -8.78 -4.00 2.69
C GLY A 26 -10.11 -3.72 1.99
N ARG A 27 -11.24 -4.12 2.60
CA ARG A 27 -12.61 -3.89 2.08
C ARG A 27 -12.87 -4.37 0.64
N GLY A 28 -12.22 -5.46 0.23
CA GLY A 28 -12.32 -5.99 -1.15
C GLY A 28 -11.47 -5.22 -2.17
N TRP A 29 -10.59 -4.34 -1.71
CA TRP A 29 -9.61 -3.64 -2.54
C TRP A 29 -8.22 -4.23 -2.33
N GLU A 30 -7.48 -4.34 -3.42
CA GLU A 30 -6.05 -4.62 -3.41
C GLU A 30 -5.30 -3.32 -3.74
N GLY A 31 -4.11 -3.14 -3.19
CA GLY A 31 -3.33 -1.93 -3.41
C GLY A 31 -1.86 -2.11 -3.08
N ILE A 32 -1.07 -1.15 -3.51
CA ILE A 32 0.36 -1.06 -3.23
C ILE A 32 0.61 0.22 -2.43
N LEU A 33 1.19 0.06 -1.25
CA LEU A 33 1.72 1.15 -0.46
C LEU A 33 3.16 1.43 -0.84
N TYR A 34 3.46 2.69 -1.08
CA TYR A 34 4.82 3.21 -1.19
C TYR A 34 5.09 4.09 0.03
N ARG A 35 6.18 3.83 0.73
CA ARG A 35 6.64 4.67 1.84
C ARG A 35 8.07 5.09 1.60
N ARG A 36 8.31 6.39 1.59
CA ARG A 36 9.67 6.94 1.72
C ARG A 36 10.20 6.68 3.13
N LEU A 37 11.38 6.07 3.26
CA LEU A 37 11.95 5.75 4.58
C LEU A 37 12.48 6.99 5.32
N ASP A 38 12.76 8.06 4.60
CA ASP A 38 13.17 9.36 5.14
C ASP A 38 11.98 10.27 5.53
N GLY A 39 10.74 9.76 5.44
CA GLY A 39 9.52 10.50 5.74
C GLY A 39 8.45 9.68 6.46
N ALA A 40 7.44 10.39 6.97
CA ALA A 40 6.31 9.80 7.70
C ALA A 40 5.08 9.51 6.81
N GLY A 41 5.04 10.04 5.59
CA GLY A 41 3.90 9.90 4.68
C GLY A 41 3.93 8.60 3.87
N TYR A 42 2.74 8.06 3.62
CA TYR A 42 2.53 6.94 2.69
C TYR A 42 1.88 7.46 1.42
N LEU A 43 2.18 6.83 0.30
CA LEU A 43 1.44 6.95 -0.94
C LEU A 43 0.76 5.61 -1.20
N LEU A 44 -0.57 5.60 -1.18
CA LEU A 44 -1.36 4.42 -1.50
C LEU A 44 -1.74 4.47 -2.98
N ALA A 45 -1.33 3.44 -3.73
CA ALA A 45 -1.83 3.15 -5.06
C ALA A 45 -2.92 2.08 -4.96
N PHE A 46 -4.16 2.43 -5.30
CA PHE A 46 -5.23 1.43 -5.42
C PHE A 46 -5.04 0.63 -6.71
N LEU A 47 -5.20 -0.69 -6.62
CA LEU A 47 -5.38 -1.57 -7.78
C LEU A 47 -6.83 -2.03 -7.73
N GLU A 48 -7.72 -1.18 -8.24
CA GLU A 48 -9.12 -1.58 -8.39
C GLU A 48 -9.25 -2.48 -9.62
N TRP A 49 -9.59 -3.74 -9.40
CA TRP A 49 -10.03 -4.62 -10.48
C TRP A 49 -11.53 -4.37 -10.70
N ARG A 50 -11.85 -3.46 -11.63
CA ARG A 50 -13.22 -3.25 -12.12
C ARG A 50 -13.27 -3.43 -13.62
N ASN A 51 -14.21 -4.24 -14.10
CA ASN A 51 -14.49 -4.45 -15.53
C ASN A 51 -13.26 -4.82 -16.39
N GLY A 52 -12.29 -5.55 -15.82
CA GLY A 52 -11.10 -6.01 -16.55
C GLY A 52 -10.03 -4.95 -16.79
N GLY A 53 -10.11 -3.77 -16.13
CA GLY A 53 -9.11 -2.71 -16.21
C GLY A 53 -8.43 -2.42 -14.87
N TYR A 54 -7.22 -1.88 -14.94
CA TYR A 54 -6.47 -1.36 -13.79
C TYR A 54 -6.75 0.14 -13.62
N LEU A 55 -7.27 0.54 -12.47
CA LEU A 55 -7.38 1.95 -12.11
C LEU A 55 -6.33 2.30 -11.05
N GLU A 56 -5.20 2.84 -11.48
CA GLU A 56 -4.18 3.36 -10.57
C GLU A 56 -4.61 4.75 -10.05
N ARG A 57 -4.97 4.82 -8.76
CA ARG A 57 -5.15 6.10 -8.05
C ARG A 57 -4.13 6.23 -6.95
N PHE A 58 -3.34 7.29 -7.01
CA PHE A 58 -2.40 7.66 -5.97
C PHE A 58 -3.06 8.59 -4.96
N ARG A 59 -3.09 8.19 -3.69
CA ARG A 59 -3.58 9.01 -2.59
C ARG A 59 -2.48 9.13 -1.51
N PRO A 60 -2.06 10.36 -1.15
CA PRO A 60 -1.30 10.57 0.07
C PRO A 60 -2.14 10.15 1.27
N ILE A 61 -1.58 9.36 2.17
CA ILE A 61 -2.25 8.89 3.37
C ILE A 61 -1.27 8.90 4.55
N SER A 62 -1.74 9.35 5.71
CA SER A 62 -0.99 9.25 6.96
C SER A 62 -0.99 7.81 7.51
N GLY A 63 -0.12 7.53 8.48
CA GLY A 63 -0.12 6.23 9.16
C GLY A 63 -1.45 5.93 9.86
N GLU A 64 -2.02 6.92 10.55
CA GLU A 64 -3.29 6.77 11.28
C GLU A 64 -4.49 6.54 10.34
N GLU A 65 -4.56 7.26 9.22
CA GLU A 65 -5.59 7.04 8.20
C GLU A 65 -5.44 5.65 7.55
N LEU A 66 -4.21 5.20 7.34
CA LEU A 66 -3.95 3.85 6.82
C LEU A 66 -4.40 2.79 7.83
N ASP A 67 -4.05 2.95 9.10
CA ASP A 67 -4.45 2.03 10.16
C ASP A 67 -5.98 1.96 10.27
N THR A 68 -6.66 3.11 10.24
CA THR A 68 -8.12 3.19 10.19
C THR A 68 -8.68 2.44 8.98
N TRP A 69 -8.12 2.67 7.79
CA TRP A 69 -8.56 2.00 6.56
C TRP A 69 -8.36 0.47 6.63
N MET A 70 -7.26 0.01 7.24
CA MET A 70 -6.94 -1.40 7.40
C MET A 70 -7.77 -2.10 8.48
N GLN A 71 -8.16 -1.38 9.55
CA GLN A 71 -8.89 -1.93 10.71
C GLN A 71 -10.40 -1.97 10.53
N ASP A 72 -10.95 -1.12 9.67
CA ASP A 72 -12.41 -0.99 9.48
C ASP A 72 -12.98 -2.11 8.55
N SER A 73 -12.46 -3.34 8.73
CA SER A 73 -12.73 -4.56 7.98
C SER A 73 -13.81 -5.44 8.61
#